data_AF-A0AAQ3RNL4-F1
#
_entry.id   AF-A0AAQ3RNL4-F1
#
_cell.length_a   1.000
_cell.length_b   1.000
_cell.length_c   1.000
_cell.angle_alpha   90.00
_cell.angle_beta   90.00
_cell.angle_gamma   90.00
#
_symmetry.space_group_name_H-M   'P 1'
#
loop_
_entity.id
_entity.type
_entity.pdbx_description
1 polymer ?
#
loop_
_entity_poly.entity_id
_entity_poly.type
_entity_poly.pdbx_seq_one_letter_code
_entity_poly.pdbx_strand_id
1 'polypeptide(L)'
;MGLGKGGVVVSFADARVLPWKANRWYREEAILVVADRSKTEVGVDDGFYLVNGYGDGKGLKVERGFTLKEKGFTQSLGTVLLVVRPPKEEDDDQLRDEDWE
;
A
#
# COMPACT_ATOMS: atom_id res chain seq x y z
N MET A 1 11.90 -11.10 7.15
CA MET A 1 11.49 -10.93 5.74
C MET A 1 12.03 -9.60 5.25
N GLY A 2 12.67 -9.54 4.08
CA GLY A 2 13.22 -8.31 3.52
C GLY A 2 12.82 -8.17 2.05
N LEU A 3 12.88 -6.95 1.52
CA LEU A 3 12.43 -6.60 0.16
C LEU A 3 13.27 -7.21 -0.98
N GLY A 4 14.37 -7.90 -0.67
CA GLY A 4 15.27 -8.49 -1.64
C GLY A 4 15.64 -7.51 -2.76
N LYS A 5 15.66 -7.98 -4.01
CA LYS A 5 15.87 -7.15 -5.21
C LYS A 5 14.55 -6.61 -5.80
N GLY A 6 13.41 -7.00 -5.23
CA GLY A 6 12.06 -6.72 -5.75
C GLY A 6 11.38 -5.51 -5.13
N GLY A 7 11.93 -4.96 -4.05
CA GLY A 7 11.34 -3.82 -3.35
C GLY A 7 11.10 -2.60 -4.24
N VAL A 8 9.89 -2.08 -4.17
CA VAL A 8 9.50 -0.79 -4.76
C VAL A 8 8.62 -0.04 -3.77
N VAL A 9 8.81 1.28 -3.71
CA VAL A 9 7.95 2.19 -2.95
C VAL A 9 7.18 3.03 -3.95
N VAL A 10 5.85 3.05 -3.83
CA VAL A 10 4.95 3.80 -4.69
C VAL A 10 4.27 4.87 -3.86
N SER A 11 4.48 6.14 -4.26
CA SER A 11 3.81 7.27 -3.64
C SER A 11 2.40 7.42 -4.18
N PHE A 12 1.43 7.54 -3.28
CA PHE A 12 0.06 7.92 -3.60
C PHE A 12 -0.25 9.23 -2.89
N ALA A 13 -0.79 10.20 -3.63
CA ALA A 13 -1.22 11.48 -3.05
C ALA A 13 -2.44 11.33 -2.13
N ASP A 14 -3.16 10.22 -2.22
CA ASP A 14 -4.45 10.01 -1.57
C ASP A 14 -4.66 8.54 -1.21
N ALA A 15 -4.97 8.28 0.06
CA ALA A 15 -5.15 6.94 0.62
C ALA A 15 -6.42 6.21 0.15
N ARG A 16 -7.31 6.86 -0.62
CA ARG A 16 -8.48 6.20 -1.26
C ARG A 16 -8.12 5.10 -2.24
N VAL A 17 -6.83 4.95 -2.59
CA VAL A 17 -6.32 3.81 -3.37
C VAL A 17 -6.32 2.48 -2.60
N LEU A 18 -6.51 2.53 -1.27
CA LEU A 18 -6.55 1.35 -0.41
C LEU A 18 -7.98 0.76 -0.37
N PRO A 19 -8.13 -0.57 -0.34
CA PRO A 19 -9.44 -1.23 -0.47
C PRO A 19 -10.29 -1.26 0.82
N TRP A 20 -9.88 -0.55 1.88
CA TRP A 20 -10.62 -0.52 3.15
C TRP A 20 -11.22 0.87 3.42
N LYS A 21 -12.33 0.88 4.17
CA LYS A 21 -12.96 2.10 4.65
C LYS A 21 -12.08 2.73 5.73
N ALA A 22 -11.17 3.61 5.33
CA ALA A 22 -10.50 4.50 6.27
C ALA A 22 -11.50 5.53 6.83
N ASN A 23 -11.31 5.96 8.09
CA ASN A 23 -12.04 7.07 8.70
C ASN A 23 -11.90 8.32 7.82
N ARG A 24 -12.89 9.23 7.76
CA ARG A 24 -12.94 10.32 6.76
C ARG A 24 -11.63 11.14 6.69
N TRP A 25 -10.99 11.41 7.82
CA TRP A 25 -9.71 12.12 7.91
C TRP A 25 -8.53 11.38 7.26
N TYR A 26 -8.52 10.05 7.34
CA TYR A 26 -7.44 9.19 6.82
C TYR A 26 -7.56 8.87 5.33
N ARG A 27 -8.55 9.46 4.64
CA ARG A 27 -8.83 9.18 3.23
C ARG A 27 -8.01 10.05 2.30
N GLU A 28 -7.75 11.30 2.67
CA GLU A 28 -7.12 12.29 1.78
C GLU A 28 -5.62 12.50 2.05
N GLU A 29 -5.03 11.72 2.96
CA GLU A 29 -3.61 11.79 3.22
C GLU A 29 -2.78 11.08 2.14
N ALA A 30 -1.60 11.62 1.86
CA ALA A 30 -0.61 10.94 1.05
C ALA A 30 -0.08 9.71 1.81
N ILE A 31 0.23 8.64 1.08
CA ILE A 31 0.79 7.41 1.63
C ILE A 31 1.91 6.88 0.74
N LEU A 32 2.78 6.06 1.33
CA LEU A 32 3.74 5.25 0.58
C LEU A 32 3.34 3.78 0.68
N VAL A 33 3.19 3.12 -0.45
CA VAL A 33 2.93 1.67 -0.51
C VAL A 33 4.24 0.96 -0.86
N VAL A 34 4.66 0.06 0.01
CA VAL A 34 5.83 -0.79 -0.20
C VAL A 34 5.37 -2.12 -0.78
N ALA A 35 5.86 -2.46 -1.97
CA ALA A 35 5.54 -3.71 -2.66
C ALA A 35 6.80 -4.49 -3.04
N ASP A 36 6.66 -5.80 -3.16
CA ASP A 36 7.67 -6.69 -3.71
C ASP A 36 7.26 -7.12 -5.12
N ARG A 37 7.87 -6.49 -6.13
CA ARG A 37 7.60 -6.76 -7.56
C ARG A 37 8.13 -8.11 -8.03
N SER A 38 8.90 -8.83 -7.21
CA SER A 38 9.30 -10.21 -7.53
C SER A 38 8.20 -11.22 -7.21
N LYS A 39 7.16 -10.80 -6.46
CA LYS A 39 6.00 -11.62 -6.08
C LYS A 39 4.74 -11.12 -6.76
N THR A 40 4.46 -11.63 -7.95
CA THR A 40 3.33 -11.17 -8.77
C THR A 40 2.08 -12.05 -8.63
N GLU A 41 2.23 -13.29 -8.17
CA GLU A 41 1.11 -14.24 -8.06
C GLU A 41 0.07 -13.83 -7.01
N VAL A 42 -1.21 -13.86 -7.38
CA VAL A 42 -2.34 -13.63 -6.49
C VAL A 42 -2.70 -14.93 -5.75
N GLY A 43 -1.86 -15.31 -4.78
CA GLY A 43 -2.00 -16.57 -4.05
C GLY A 43 -2.94 -16.55 -2.84
N VAL A 44 -3.04 -15.41 -2.12
CA VAL A 44 -3.69 -15.33 -0.80
C VAL A 44 -4.92 -14.43 -0.86
N ASP A 45 -6.07 -14.92 -0.41
CA ASP A 45 -7.35 -14.19 -0.48
C ASP A 45 -7.33 -12.88 0.31
N ASP A 46 -6.79 -12.92 1.53
CA ASP A 46 -6.61 -11.74 2.39
C ASP A 46 -5.33 -10.95 2.08
N GLY A 47 -4.60 -11.34 1.04
CA GLY A 47 -3.41 -10.62 0.57
C GLY A 47 -3.76 -9.28 -0.07
N PHE A 48 -2.80 -8.35 -0.04
CA PHE A 48 -2.92 -7.06 -0.73
C PHE A 48 -1.95 -7.01 -1.91
N TYR A 49 -2.43 -6.48 -3.02
CA TYR A 49 -1.71 -6.52 -4.29
C TYR A 49 -1.76 -5.18 -4.98
N LEU A 50 -0.61 -4.74 -5.50
CA LEU A 50 -0.51 -3.57 -6.35
C LEU A 50 -0.96 -3.95 -7.76
N VAL A 51 -1.92 -3.21 -8.31
CA VAL A 51 -2.46 -3.46 -9.65
C VAL A 51 -2.64 -2.17 -10.42
N ASN A 52 -2.74 -2.28 -11.74
CA ASN A 52 -3.22 -1.16 -12.54
C ASN A 52 -4.73 -0.97 -12.30
N GLY A 53 -5.18 0.28 -12.29
CA GLY A 53 -6.59 0.63 -12.29
C GLY A 53 -7.28 0.01 -13.51
N TYR A 54 -8.36 -0.75 -13.26
CA TYR A 54 -9.18 -1.30 -14.33
C TYR A 54 -10.25 -0.27 -14.74
N GLY A 55 -10.51 -0.11 -16.04
CA GLY A 55 -11.52 0.81 -16.56
C GLY A 55 -11.06 2.27 -16.65
N ASP A 56 -11.95 3.22 -16.33
CA ASP A 56 -11.74 4.67 -16.51
C ASP A 56 -10.77 5.30 -15.48
N GLY A 57 -10.36 4.53 -14.48
CA GLY A 57 -9.40 4.96 -13.46
C GLY A 57 -7.97 4.79 -13.95
N LYS A 58 -7.38 5.83 -14.53
CA LYS A 58 -5.94 5.86 -14.83
C LYS A 58 -5.13 5.79 -13.54
N GLY A 59 -4.16 4.89 -13.45
CA GLY A 59 -3.17 4.86 -12.38
C GLY A 59 -3.11 3.56 -11.60
N LEU A 60 -2.25 3.50 -10.59
CA LEU A 60 -2.08 2.32 -9.74
C LEU A 60 -3.11 2.31 -8.61
N LYS A 61 -3.41 1.13 -8.07
CA LYS A 61 -4.23 0.95 -6.85
C LYS A 61 -3.85 -0.31 -6.09
N VAL A 62 -4.34 -0.44 -4.87
CA VAL A 62 -4.21 -1.65 -4.05
C VAL A 62 -5.55 -2.38 -4.03
N GLU A 63 -5.51 -3.69 -4.26
CA GLU A 63 -6.70 -4.56 -4.23
C GLU A 63 -6.48 -5.77 -3.33
N ARG A 64 -7.58 -6.32 -2.82
CA ARG A 64 -7.57 -7.59 -2.07
C ARG A 64 -7.46 -8.78 -3.01
N GLY A 65 -6.75 -9.82 -2.58
CA GLY A 65 -6.56 -11.05 -3.35
C GLY A 65 -7.88 -11.71 -3.72
N PHE A 66 -8.82 -11.79 -2.78
CA PHE A 66 -10.16 -12.31 -3.03
C PHE A 66 -10.87 -11.57 -4.18
N THR A 67 -10.86 -10.23 -4.14
CA THR A 67 -11.45 -9.39 -5.18
C THR A 67 -10.78 -9.55 -6.54
N LEU A 68 -9.46 -9.81 -6.57
CA LEU A 68 -8.73 -10.10 -7.80
C LEU A 68 -9.09 -11.47 -8.36
N LYS A 69 -9.17 -12.50 -7.50
CA LYS A 69 -9.54 -13.87 -7.89
C LYS A 69 -10.96 -13.95 -8.42
N GLU A 70 -11.93 -13.28 -7.78
CA GLU A 70 -13.32 -13.19 -8.27
C GLU A 70 -13.40 -12.60 -9.69
N LYS A 71 -12.49 -11.68 -10.02
CA LYS A 71 -12.37 -11.06 -11.35
C LYS A 71 -11.52 -11.87 -12.33
N GLY A 72 -11.01 -13.04 -11.92
CA GLY A 72 -10.19 -13.93 -12.75
C GLY A 72 -8.73 -13.52 -12.88
N PHE A 73 -8.23 -12.58 -12.08
CA PHE A 73 -6.82 -12.20 -12.10
C PHE A 73 -5.98 -13.22 -11.31
N THR A 74 -4.92 -13.71 -11.95
CA THR A 74 -3.93 -14.63 -11.35
C THR A 74 -2.60 -13.94 -11.04
N GLN A 75 -2.39 -12.73 -11.58
CA GLN A 75 -1.16 -11.96 -11.49
C GLN A 75 -1.45 -10.51 -11.09
N SER A 76 -0.45 -9.88 -10.48
CA SER A 76 -0.42 -8.50 -10.01
C SER A 76 0.92 -7.84 -10.38
N LEU A 77 1.09 -6.56 -10.07
CA LEU A 77 2.37 -5.86 -10.23
C LEU A 77 3.33 -6.12 -9.06
N GLY A 78 2.84 -6.72 -7.97
CA GLY A 78 3.61 -7.04 -6.78
C GLY A 78 2.71 -7.18 -5.55
N THR A 79 3.12 -8.05 -4.63
CA THR A 79 2.50 -8.17 -3.31
C THR A 79 2.85 -6.96 -2.44
N VAL A 80 1.84 -6.32 -1.85
CA VAL A 80 2.02 -5.22 -0.90
C VAL A 80 2.48 -5.81 0.44
N LEU A 81 3.53 -5.21 1.01
CA LEU A 81 4.13 -5.64 2.27
C LEU A 81 3.85 -4.68 3.42
N LEU A 82 3.84 -3.37 3.14
CA LEU A 82 3.62 -2.33 4.14
C LEU A 82 2.98 -1.10 3.50
N VAL A 83 2.16 -0.39 4.26
CA VAL A 83 1.69 0.96 3.94
C VAL A 83 2.23 1.90 4.99
N VAL A 84 2.95 2.94 4.56
CA VAL A 84 3.51 3.97 5.43
C VAL A 84 2.64 5.21 5.32
N ARG A 85 2.20 5.71 6.48
CA ARG A 85 1.49 6.98 6.61
C ARG A 85 2.48 8.07 7.02
N PRO A 86 2.23 9.34 6.65
CA PRO A 86 3.05 10.46 7.08
C PRO A 86 3.01 10.59 8.61
N PRO A 87 4.07 11.14 9.23
CA PRO A 87 4.05 11.50 10.64
C PRO A 87 2.94 12.52 10.92
N LYS A 88 2.42 12.53 12.14
CA LYS A 88 1.41 13.48 12.60
C LYS A 88 1.98 14.30 13.75
N GLU A 89 1.77 15.61 13.69
CA GLU A 89 2.28 16.57 14.69
C GLU A 89 1.78 16.30 16.13
N GLU A 90 0.67 15.57 16.30
CA GLU A 90 0.16 15.21 17.64
C GLU A 90 0.97 14.09 18.32
N ASP A 91 1.82 13.36 17.59
CA ASP A 91 2.68 12.26 18.08
C ASP A 91 4.19 12.55 17.86
N ASP A 92 4.57 13.81 17.57
CA ASP A 92 5.90 14.24 17.09
C ASP A 92 7.00 14.40 18.16
N ASP A 93 6.87 13.74 19.32
CA ASP A 93 7.98 13.65 20.30
C ASP A 93 8.83 12.38 20.11
N GLN A 94 8.51 11.50 19.14
CA GLN A 94 9.23 10.23 18.93
C GLN A 94 10.54 10.34 18.13
N LEU A 95 10.87 11.52 17.59
CA LEU A 95 12.06 11.76 16.76
C LEU A 95 12.94 12.92 17.25
N ARG A 96 12.74 13.40 18.49
CA ARG A 96 13.61 14.44 19.05
C ARG A 96 14.90 13.78 19.52
N ASP A 97 16.04 14.31 19.07
CA ASP A 97 17.38 13.94 19.56
C ASP A 97 17.64 14.42 21.02
N GLU A 98 16.60 14.86 21.72
CA GLU A 98 16.65 15.49 23.04
C GLU A 98 16.23 14.50 24.13
N ASP A 99 17.06 13.49 24.41
CA ASP A 99 16.96 12.72 25.66
C ASP A 99 18.32 12.11 26.07
N TRP A 100 19.31 13.00 26.27
CA TRP A 100 20.60 12.68 26.90
C TRP A 100 21.03 13.71 27.95
N GLU A 101 20.09 14.18 28.78
CA GLU A 101 20.41 14.75 30.10
C GLU A 101 19.71 14.01 31.24
#